data_AF-A0A662G137-F1
#
_entry.id   AF-A0A662G137-F1
#
_cell.length_a   1.000
_cell.length_b   1.000
_cell.length_c   1.000
_cell.angle_alpha   90.00
_cell.angle_beta   90.00
_cell.angle_gamma   90.00
#
_symmetry.space_group_name_H-M   'P 1'
#
loop_
_entity.id
_entity.type
_entity.pdbx_description
1 polymer ?
#
loop_
_entity_poly.entity_id
_entity_poly.type
_entity_poly.pdbx_seq_one_letter_code
_entity_poly.pdbx_strand_id
1 'polypeptide(L)'
;MVAMLKLLHRILTSMGSEKDLAVITEGYTEEVAREETVSMDIGLKKLLWKEERTDELQAIPADFYTRLSSYIKIMKENKDEKMADRMECLAVDLLRRRLQKILGIVSTNPRASKELMDKMSFEEKVLYNTLCKTVAAWENYMSRYVGGGD
;
A
#
# COMPACT_ATOMS: atom_id res chain seq x y z
N MET A 1 7.74 -16.39 1.93
CA MET A 1 8.17 -16.70 3.32
C MET A 1 7.14 -17.49 4.11
N VAL A 2 5.86 -17.07 4.17
CA VAL A 2 4.78 -17.76 4.91
C VAL A 2 4.62 -19.26 4.55
N ALA A 3 4.79 -19.63 3.27
CA ALA A 3 4.70 -21.04 2.85
C ALA A 3 5.87 -21.91 3.37
N MET A 4 7.06 -21.33 3.52
CA MET A 4 8.25 -22.05 4.02
C MET A 4 8.12 -22.30 5.53
N LEU A 5 7.53 -21.33 6.26
CA LEU A 5 7.23 -21.44 7.69
C LEU A 5 6.18 -22.53 7.98
N LYS A 6 5.14 -22.65 7.15
CA LYS A 6 4.14 -23.74 7.26
C LYS A 6 4.76 -25.13 7.02
N LEU A 7 5.77 -25.20 6.15
CA LEU A 7 6.49 -26.45 5.86
C LEU A 7 7.40 -26.85 7.03
N LEU A 8 8.14 -25.90 7.61
CA LEU A 8 8.97 -26.10 8.80
C LEU A 8 8.14 -26.51 10.01
N HIS A 9 6.99 -25.85 10.24
CA HIS A 9 6.07 -26.24 11.30
C HIS A 9 5.61 -27.70 11.13
N ARG A 10 5.15 -28.10 9.94
CA ARG A 10 4.74 -29.49 9.64
C ARG A 10 5.84 -30.53 9.88
N ILE A 11 7.09 -30.21 9.55
CA ILE A 11 8.24 -31.11 9.75
C ILE A 11 8.51 -31.28 11.25
N LEU A 12 8.48 -30.19 12.02
CA LEU A 12 8.80 -30.20 13.45
C LEU A 12 7.68 -30.82 14.30
N THR A 13 6.40 -30.65 13.92
CA THR A 13 5.27 -31.32 14.61
C THR A 13 5.35 -32.84 14.50
N SER A 14 6.02 -33.39 13.48
CA SER A 14 6.24 -34.85 13.34
C SER A 14 7.26 -35.43 14.34
N MET A 15 8.02 -34.58 15.04
CA MET A 15 9.15 -34.98 15.88
C MET A 15 8.90 -34.93 17.41
N GLY A 16 7.65 -34.74 17.86
CA GLY A 16 7.24 -35.09 19.23
C GLY A 16 7.84 -34.24 20.37
N SER A 17 7.43 -32.97 20.46
CA SER A 17 7.34 -32.22 21.73
C SER A 17 6.32 -31.09 21.58
N GLU A 18 5.04 -31.44 21.61
CA GLU A 18 3.94 -30.60 21.16
C GLU A 18 3.76 -29.31 22.00
N LYS A 19 4.14 -29.33 23.29
CA LYS A 19 3.94 -28.20 24.22
C LYS A 19 5.07 -27.18 24.19
N ASP A 20 6.32 -27.61 24.15
CA ASP A 20 7.46 -26.69 24.04
C ASP A 20 7.53 -26.08 22.64
N LEU A 21 7.18 -26.85 21.61
CA LEU A 21 7.08 -26.35 20.24
C LEU A 21 5.98 -25.31 20.10
N ALA A 22 4.78 -25.50 20.69
CA ALA A 22 3.70 -24.52 20.61
C ALA A 22 4.13 -23.17 21.21
N VAL A 23 4.75 -23.16 22.39
CA VAL A 23 5.25 -21.94 23.04
C VAL A 23 6.36 -21.27 22.21
N ILE A 24 7.27 -22.07 21.63
CA ILE A 24 8.32 -21.55 20.74
C ILE A 24 7.73 -21.00 19.44
N THR A 25 6.72 -21.67 18.85
CA THR A 25 6.09 -21.17 17.62
C THR A 25 5.29 -19.91 17.88
N GLU A 26 4.57 -19.84 19.00
CA GLU A 26 3.76 -18.69 19.39
C GLU A 26 4.65 -17.48 19.69
N GLY A 27 5.71 -17.65 20.49
CA GLY A 27 6.70 -16.61 20.76
C GLY A 27 7.46 -16.16 19.50
N TYR A 28 7.82 -17.10 18.61
CA TYR A 28 8.45 -16.76 17.33
C TYR A 28 7.50 -16.04 16.38
N THR A 29 6.21 -16.41 16.34
CA THR A 29 5.22 -15.68 15.56
C THR A 29 4.96 -14.28 16.09
N GLU A 30 4.98 -14.08 17.41
CA GLU A 30 4.87 -12.75 18.02
C GLU A 30 6.10 -11.87 17.75
N GLU A 31 7.31 -12.43 17.80
CA GLU A 31 8.54 -11.69 17.48
C GLU A 31 8.59 -11.29 16.00
N VAL A 32 8.28 -12.19 15.08
CA VAL A 32 8.20 -11.89 13.64
C VAL A 32 7.11 -10.86 13.35
N ALA A 33 5.93 -11.00 13.98
CA ALA A 33 4.86 -10.02 13.85
C ALA A 33 5.33 -8.66 14.36
N ARG A 34 6.02 -8.59 15.50
CA ARG A 34 6.57 -7.35 16.08
C ARG A 34 7.66 -6.72 15.21
N GLU A 35 8.54 -7.52 14.60
CA GLU A 35 9.56 -7.03 13.66
C GLU A 35 8.93 -6.49 12.36
N GLU A 36 7.99 -7.23 11.77
CA GLU A 36 7.18 -6.73 10.64
C GLU A 36 6.43 -5.45 11.03
N THR A 37 6.04 -5.36 12.30
CA THR A 37 5.30 -4.22 12.82
C THR A 37 6.18 -2.96 12.85
N VAL A 38 7.33 -3.02 13.52
CA VAL A 38 8.30 -1.92 13.59
C VAL A 38 8.79 -1.53 12.20
N SER A 39 8.97 -2.50 11.31
CA SER A 39 9.36 -2.27 9.92
C SER A 39 8.31 -1.46 9.15
N MET A 40 7.02 -1.59 9.46
CA MET A 40 5.96 -0.87 8.75
C MET A 40 5.88 0.60 9.14
N ASP A 41 6.01 0.96 10.43
CA ASP A 41 6.03 2.37 10.87
C ASP A 41 7.22 3.13 10.24
N ILE A 42 8.42 2.58 10.35
CA ILE A 42 9.63 3.17 9.77
C ILE A 42 9.50 3.27 8.24
N GLY A 43 8.99 2.21 7.60
CA GLY A 43 8.75 2.17 6.17
C GLY A 43 7.79 3.26 5.69
N LEU A 44 6.66 3.44 6.39
CA LEU A 44 5.64 4.42 6.05
C LEU A 44 6.17 5.85 6.19
N LYS A 45 6.86 6.16 7.30
CA LYS A 45 7.49 7.48 7.50
C LYS A 45 8.52 7.79 6.43
N LYS A 46 9.38 6.83 6.10
CA LYS A 46 10.41 6.99 5.06
C LYS A 46 9.80 7.20 3.69
N LEU A 47 8.73 6.46 3.37
CA LEU A 47 7.98 6.62 2.13
C LEU A 47 7.34 8.01 2.06
N LEU A 48 6.62 8.44 3.09
CA LEU A 48 6.00 9.76 3.16
C LEU A 48 7.04 10.87 2.98
N TRP A 49 8.16 10.79 3.69
CA TRP A 49 9.25 11.76 3.57
C TRP A 49 9.79 11.88 2.14
N LYS A 50 9.91 10.75 1.42
CA LYS A 50 10.31 10.77 0.00
C LYS A 50 9.22 11.34 -0.89
N GLU A 51 7.97 11.00 -0.61
CA GLU A 51 6.80 11.46 -1.36
C GLU A 51 6.68 12.99 -1.30
N GLU A 52 6.99 13.61 -0.15
CA GLU A 52 6.92 15.07 0.05
C GLU A 52 8.02 15.87 -0.65
N ARG A 53 9.14 15.22 -0.99
CA ARG A 53 10.37 15.91 -1.46
C ARG A 53 10.68 15.70 -2.93
N THR A 54 9.89 14.88 -3.59
CA THR A 54 10.05 14.54 -5.00
C THR A 54 8.76 14.83 -5.71
N ASP A 55 8.82 15.30 -6.96
CA ASP A 55 7.61 15.41 -7.79
C ASP A 55 7.22 14.04 -8.36
N GLU A 56 8.19 13.13 -8.47
CA GLU A 56 7.99 11.77 -8.94
C GLU A 56 7.21 10.92 -7.93
N LEU A 57 6.27 10.14 -8.46
CA LEU A 57 5.54 9.15 -7.69
C LEU A 57 6.50 8.04 -7.24
N GLN A 58 6.59 7.81 -5.93
CA GLN A 58 7.46 6.76 -5.41
C GLN A 58 6.86 5.38 -5.68
N ALA A 59 7.69 4.38 -5.96
CA ALA A 59 7.22 3.02 -6.18
C ALA A 59 6.77 2.39 -4.85
N ILE A 60 5.52 1.89 -4.84
CA ILE A 60 4.98 1.11 -3.72
C ILE A 60 4.51 -0.28 -4.19
N PRO A 61 4.51 -1.29 -3.31
CA PRO A 61 3.97 -2.60 -3.62
C PRO A 61 2.47 -2.56 -3.98
N ALA A 62 2.03 -3.48 -4.83
CA ALA A 62 0.63 -3.54 -5.27
C ALA A 62 -0.36 -3.77 -4.11
N ASP A 63 0.08 -4.46 -3.06
CA ASP A 63 -0.69 -4.82 -1.86
C ASP A 63 -0.51 -3.83 -0.70
N PHE A 64 0.14 -2.70 -0.92
CA PHE A 64 0.59 -1.77 0.12
C PHE A 64 -0.54 -1.35 1.08
N TYR A 65 -1.66 -0.81 0.57
CA TYR A 65 -2.75 -0.33 1.42
C TYR A 65 -3.47 -1.46 2.13
N THR A 66 -3.55 -2.65 1.53
CA THR A 66 -4.10 -3.85 2.18
C THR A 66 -3.26 -4.25 3.39
N ARG A 67 -1.92 -4.26 3.26
CA ARG A 67 -1.02 -4.54 4.38
C ARG A 67 -1.09 -3.46 5.46
N LEU A 68 -1.13 -2.19 5.06
CA LEU A 68 -1.22 -1.06 5.99
C LEU A 68 -2.53 -1.08 6.79
N SER A 69 -3.65 -1.38 6.13
CA SER A 69 -4.95 -1.54 6.81
C SER A 69 -4.93 -2.70 7.80
N SER A 70 -4.36 -3.84 7.40
CA SER A 70 -4.23 -5.03 8.26
C SER A 70 -3.35 -4.72 9.48
N TYR A 71 -2.24 -4.01 9.28
CA TYR A 71 -1.37 -3.55 10.35
C TYR A 71 -2.10 -2.66 11.36
N ILE A 72 -2.83 -1.64 10.89
CA ILE A 72 -3.58 -0.72 11.76
C ILE A 72 -4.62 -1.49 12.56
N LYS A 73 -5.30 -2.45 11.92
CA LYS A 73 -6.28 -3.32 12.57
C LYS A 73 -5.65 -4.14 13.71
N ILE A 74 -4.48 -4.75 13.50
CA ILE A 74 -3.76 -5.49 14.54
C ILE A 74 -3.43 -4.59 15.74
N MET A 75 -2.98 -3.36 15.50
CA MET A 75 -2.69 -2.41 16.60
C MET A 75 -3.94 -2.08 17.41
N LYS A 76 -5.08 -1.89 16.74
CA LYS A 76 -6.37 -1.68 17.42
C LYS A 76 -6.81 -2.91 18.23
N GLU A 77 -6.65 -4.11 17.69
CA GLU A 77 -6.96 -5.37 18.38
C GLU A 77 -6.08 -5.56 19.62
N ASN A 78 -4.81 -5.15 19.54
CA ASN A 78 -3.85 -5.16 20.65
C ASN A 78 -4.01 -4.00 21.64
N LYS A 79 -5.04 -3.15 21.48
CA LYS A 79 -5.31 -1.96 22.30
C LYS A 79 -4.17 -0.93 22.33
N ASP A 80 -3.34 -0.90 21.30
CA ASP A 80 -2.36 0.16 21.08
C ASP A 80 -2.97 1.29 20.22
N GLU A 81 -3.96 1.98 20.78
CA GLU A 81 -4.69 3.06 20.11
C GLU A 81 -3.75 4.19 19.65
N LYS A 82 -2.75 4.52 20.47
CA LYS A 82 -1.79 5.58 20.15
C LYS A 82 -0.98 5.28 18.90
N MET A 83 -0.57 4.02 18.69
CA MET A 83 0.12 3.63 17.46
C MET A 83 -0.86 3.54 16.28
N ALA A 84 -2.06 3.00 16.49
CA ALA A 84 -3.08 2.91 15.46
C ALA A 84 -3.42 4.29 14.88
N ASP A 85 -3.75 5.27 15.74
CA ASP A 85 -4.09 6.63 15.35
C ASP A 85 -2.95 7.31 14.59
N ARG A 86 -1.71 7.13 15.08
CA ARG A 86 -0.52 7.66 14.42
C ARG A 86 -0.39 7.11 12.99
N MET A 87 -0.59 5.80 12.82
CA MET A 87 -0.45 5.15 11.53
C MET A 87 -1.59 5.50 10.58
N GLU A 88 -2.80 5.73 11.09
CA GLU A 88 -3.91 6.27 10.31
C GLU A 88 -3.61 7.68 9.80
N CYS A 89 -3.11 8.58 10.65
CA CYS A 89 -2.70 9.92 10.21
C CYS A 89 -1.65 9.86 9.10
N LEU A 90 -0.58 9.08 9.29
CA LEU A 90 0.48 8.90 8.29
C LEU A 90 -0.06 8.29 6.98
N ALA A 91 -0.99 7.35 7.07
CA ALA A 91 -1.61 6.72 5.90
C ALA A 91 -2.44 7.73 5.09
N VAL A 92 -3.24 8.54 5.78
CA VAL A 92 -4.07 9.59 5.16
C VAL A 92 -3.20 10.66 4.51
N ASP A 93 -2.12 11.07 5.17
CA ASP A 93 -1.19 12.06 4.61
C ASP A 93 -0.50 11.52 3.35
N LEU A 94 -0.02 10.28 3.39
CA LEU A 94 0.56 9.63 2.21
C LEU A 94 -0.45 9.53 1.07
N LEU A 95 -1.68 9.09 1.36
CA LEU A 95 -2.76 8.97 0.37
C LEU A 95 -3.04 10.32 -0.31
N ARG A 96 -3.15 11.41 0.47
CA ARG A 96 -3.40 12.75 -0.07
C ARG A 96 -2.25 13.21 -0.97
N ARG A 97 -1.00 13.01 -0.54
CA ARG A 97 0.18 13.38 -1.34
C ARG A 97 0.23 12.62 -2.66
N ARG A 98 0.02 11.31 -2.61
CA ARG A 98 0.02 10.46 -3.82
C ARG A 98 -1.14 10.79 -4.75
N LEU A 99 -2.33 11.05 -4.22
CA LEU A 99 -3.48 11.51 -5.00
C LEU A 99 -3.17 12.80 -5.77
N GLN A 100 -2.55 13.79 -5.12
CA GLN A 100 -2.15 15.05 -5.77
C GLN A 100 -1.21 14.80 -6.96
N LYS A 101 -0.21 13.93 -6.79
CA LYS A 101 0.71 13.56 -7.87
C LYS A 101 0.02 12.81 -9.00
N ILE A 102 -0.84 11.84 -8.68
CA ILE A 102 -1.64 11.10 -9.67
C ILE A 102 -2.48 12.07 -10.49
N LEU A 103 -3.16 13.02 -9.84
CA LEU A 103 -3.93 14.05 -10.53
C LEU A 103 -3.03 14.94 -11.42
N GLY A 104 -1.86 15.36 -10.94
CA GLY A 104 -0.90 16.12 -11.73
C GLY A 104 -0.43 15.40 -13.00
N ILE A 105 -0.16 14.09 -12.88
CA ILE A 105 0.18 13.23 -14.01
C ILE A 105 -0.98 13.19 -15.02
N VAL A 106 -2.20 12.92 -14.55
CA VAL A 106 -3.39 12.81 -15.41
C VAL A 106 -3.65 14.13 -16.14
N SER A 107 -3.56 15.26 -15.43
CA SER A 107 -3.77 16.59 -16.02
C SER A 107 -2.74 16.97 -17.07
N THR A 108 -1.55 16.35 -17.04
CA THR A 108 -0.49 16.61 -18.04
C THR A 108 -0.62 15.68 -19.25
N ASN A 109 -0.97 14.42 -19.02
CA ASN A 109 -1.15 13.42 -20.06
C ASN A 109 -2.18 12.36 -19.60
N PRO A 110 -3.44 12.43 -20.06
CA PRO A 110 -4.49 11.52 -19.65
C PRO A 110 -4.41 10.16 -20.38
N ARG A 111 -3.21 9.61 -20.52
CA ARG A 111 -2.95 8.30 -21.09
C ARG A 111 -2.29 7.39 -20.07
N ALA A 112 -2.93 6.27 -19.78
CA ALA A 112 -2.40 5.29 -18.84
C ALA A 112 -1.04 4.74 -19.33
N SER A 113 -0.03 4.80 -18.47
CA SER A 113 1.30 4.21 -18.69
C SER A 113 1.54 3.03 -17.77
N LYS A 114 2.00 1.91 -18.33
CA LYS A 114 2.40 0.73 -17.55
C LYS A 114 3.54 1.05 -16.57
N GLU A 115 4.50 1.85 -17.00
CA GLU A 115 5.65 2.27 -16.16
C GLU A 115 5.20 3.04 -14.91
N LEU A 116 4.22 3.95 -15.07
CA LEU A 116 3.65 4.68 -13.94
C LEU A 116 2.82 3.78 -13.04
N MET A 117 2.03 2.89 -13.65
CA MET A 117 1.25 1.91 -12.89
C MET A 117 2.14 0.99 -12.06
N ASP A 118 3.32 0.60 -12.53
CA ASP A 118 4.25 -0.25 -11.76
C ASP A 118 4.74 0.41 -10.44
N LYS A 119 4.57 1.74 -10.30
CA LYS A 119 4.86 2.50 -9.07
C LYS A 119 3.66 2.64 -8.12
N MET A 120 2.50 2.10 -8.48
CA MET A 120 1.22 2.30 -7.78
C MET A 120 0.73 1.04 -7.06
N SER A 121 -0.05 1.23 -6.00
CA SER A 121 -0.84 0.14 -5.43
C SER A 121 -1.92 -0.34 -6.40
N PHE A 122 -2.56 -1.46 -6.11
CA PHE A 122 -3.70 -1.93 -6.89
C PHE A 122 -4.85 -0.90 -6.93
N GLU A 123 -5.19 -0.32 -5.77
CA GLU A 123 -6.25 0.67 -5.63
C GLU A 123 -5.95 1.94 -6.45
N GLU A 124 -4.69 2.39 -6.41
CA GLU A 124 -4.22 3.55 -7.19
C GLU A 124 -4.22 3.28 -8.69
N LYS A 125 -3.85 2.07 -9.13
CA LYS A 125 -3.93 1.66 -10.55
C LYS A 125 -5.34 1.78 -11.09
N VAL A 126 -6.33 1.33 -10.32
CA VAL A 126 -7.75 1.41 -10.69
C VAL A 126 -8.18 2.87 -10.80
N LEU A 127 -7.82 3.69 -9.81
CA LEU A 127 -8.12 5.13 -9.82
C LEU A 127 -7.47 5.85 -11.02
N TYR A 128 -6.17 5.69 -11.21
CA TYR A 128 -5.40 6.33 -12.28
C TYR A 128 -5.95 5.99 -13.67
N ASN A 129 -6.21 4.70 -13.95
CA ASN A 129 -6.77 4.28 -15.23
C ASN A 129 -8.17 4.87 -15.48
N THR A 130 -8.98 4.97 -14.43
CA THR A 130 -10.32 5.59 -14.52
C THR A 130 -10.21 7.08 -14.80
N LEU A 131 -9.34 7.78 -14.08
CA LEU A 131 -9.09 9.21 -14.28
C LEU A 131 -8.59 9.52 -15.70
N CYS A 132 -7.60 8.78 -16.20
CA CYS A 132 -7.11 8.95 -17.58
C CYS A 132 -8.24 8.82 -18.60
N LYS A 133 -9.08 7.78 -18.49
CA LYS A 133 -10.21 7.57 -19.41
C LYS A 133 -11.21 8.71 -19.35
N THR A 134 -11.59 9.13 -18.14
CA THR A 134 -12.56 10.21 -17.94
C THR A 134 -12.06 11.54 -18.47
N VAL A 135 -10.81 11.91 -18.16
CA VAL A 135 -10.21 13.18 -18.62
C VAL A 135 -10.02 13.16 -20.13
N ALA A 136 -9.47 12.09 -20.70
CA ALA A 136 -9.30 11.98 -22.15
C ALA A 136 -10.64 12.02 -22.90
N ALA A 137 -11.69 11.38 -22.38
CA ALA A 137 -13.02 11.44 -23.00
C ALA A 137 -13.59 12.86 -22.96
N TRP A 138 -13.44 13.55 -21.84
CA TRP A 138 -13.88 14.93 -21.68
C TRP A 138 -13.09 15.90 -22.59
N GLU A 139 -11.77 15.80 -22.64
CA GLU A 139 -10.93 16.61 -23.53
C GLU A 139 -11.33 16.41 -25.01
N ASN A 140 -11.48 15.16 -25.45
CA ASN A 140 -11.91 14.86 -26.82
C ASN A 140 -13.29 15.45 -27.14
N TYR A 141 -14.24 15.37 -26.20
CA TYR A 141 -15.55 15.99 -26.36
C TYR A 141 -15.44 17.51 -26.48
N MET A 142 -14.70 18.15 -25.57
CA MET A 142 -14.53 19.60 -25.55
C MET A 142 -13.78 20.12 -26.79
N SER A 143 -12.79 19.40 -27.29
CA SER A 143 -12.09 19.78 -28.53
C SER A 143 -13.03 19.80 -29.74
N ARG A 144 -13.97 18.85 -29.84
CA ARG A 144 -15.00 18.84 -30.89
C ARG A 144 -16.02 19.95 -30.72
N TYR A 145 -16.44 20.20 -29.48
CA TYR A 145 -17.38 21.25 -29.16
C TYR A 145 -16.83 22.65 -29.49
N VAL A 146 -15.58 22.94 -29.06
CA VAL A 146 -14.92 24.23 -29.30
C VAL A 146 -14.52 24.41 -30.77
N GLY A 147 -14.16 23.33 -31.47
CA GLY A 147 -13.76 23.35 -32.88
C GLY A 147 -14.87 23.69 -33.87
N GLY A 148 -16.10 23.98 -33.41
CA GLY A 148 -17.27 24.15 -34.25
C GLY A 148 -17.71 22.79 -34.79
N GLY A 149 -18.46 22.04 -33.98
CA GLY A 149 -19.16 20.86 -34.51
C GLY A 149 -20.14 21.28 -35.60
N ASP A 150 -20.17 20.52 -36.70
CA ASP A 150 -21.23 20.57 -37.71
C ASP A 150 -22.64 20.45 -37.09
#